data_AF-A0A957UDD0-F1
#
_entry.id   AF-A0A957UDD0-F1
#
_cell.length_a   1.000
_cell.length_b   1.000
_cell.length_c   1.000
_cell.angle_alpha   90.00
_cell.angle_beta   90.00
_cell.angle_gamma   90.00
#
_symmetry.space_group_name_H-M   'P 1'
#
loop_
_entity.id
_entity.type
_entity.pdbx_description
1 polymer ?
#
loop_
_entity_poly.entity_id
_entity_poly.type
_entity_poly.pdbx_seq_one_letter_code
_entity_poly.pdbx_strand_id
1 'polypeptide(L)'
;MAIWHLSAGPSLRTYADLLLTFQVALVGPGDAGPWRPERSDDEFDGAAVRLLASEAQVGDVVVLREGTAKIVSIGLIASDYLYLPQFDDVNGWDLQHGRRVRWSGHAPYTFATLLFGSATPAFGAVTQPELVDYVRRFMNSALLNWQIAVLPPLPPEEPPLADVPEEIADLVGQALDLSSMQATPDYFGDPPAEHEMVAHFVVPLLRALGWPPERIALEWHRIDVAVFHRLPRTPENLAFVVEAKRPHRGVESHLQQARDYLHALGVERDVVVTDGLRYRLYAADQQYVPMVYANLERLKQPGLDLIEYLKRR
;
A
#
# COMPACT_ATOMS: atom_id res chain seq x y z
N MET A 1 26.10 5.57 -17.19
CA MET A 1 24.86 4.83 -16.88
C MET A 1 25.07 4.11 -15.56
N ALA A 2 24.50 4.66 -14.50
CA ALA A 2 24.42 3.99 -13.21
C ALA A 2 23.27 2.96 -13.23
N ILE A 3 23.31 2.03 -12.27
CA ILE A 3 22.26 1.05 -12.05
C ILE A 3 21.75 1.25 -10.62
N TRP A 4 20.46 1.55 -10.50
CA TRP A 4 19.77 1.80 -9.25
C TRP A 4 18.79 0.66 -8.95
N HIS A 5 18.42 0.48 -7.69
CA HIS A 5 17.30 -0.35 -7.30
C HIS A 5 16.16 0.52 -6.75
N LEU A 6 14.93 0.06 -6.92
CA LEU A 6 13.73 0.63 -6.34
C LEU A 6 12.91 -0.48 -5.66
N SER A 7 12.56 -0.26 -4.41
CA SER A 7 11.67 -1.14 -3.66
C SER A 7 10.22 -0.96 -4.13
N ALA A 8 9.57 -2.05 -4.52
CA ALA A 8 8.14 -2.10 -4.80
C ALA A 8 7.28 -2.20 -3.53
N GLY A 9 7.88 -2.00 -2.35
CA GLY A 9 7.25 -2.25 -1.06
C GLY A 9 7.59 -3.65 -0.51
N PRO A 10 7.07 -4.00 0.69
CA PRO A 10 7.20 -5.34 1.22
C PRO A 10 6.40 -6.32 0.34
N SER A 11 6.79 -7.60 0.32
CA SER A 11 6.17 -8.64 -0.54
C SER A 11 4.66 -8.77 -0.37
N LEU A 12 4.15 -8.35 0.78
CA LEU A 12 2.74 -8.46 1.12
C LEU A 12 1.98 -7.17 0.81
N ARG A 13 2.63 -6.00 0.71
CA ARG A 13 2.01 -4.70 0.34
C ARG A 13 2.76 -4.10 -0.85
N THR A 14 2.81 -4.86 -1.94
CA THR A 14 3.51 -4.45 -3.16
C THR A 14 2.69 -3.42 -3.91
N TYR A 15 3.36 -2.40 -4.44
CA TYR A 15 2.80 -1.40 -5.35
C TYR A 15 3.51 -1.46 -6.71
N ALA A 16 4.14 -2.59 -7.05
CA ALA A 16 4.80 -2.81 -8.34
C ALA A 16 3.86 -2.53 -9.52
N ASP A 17 2.63 -3.04 -9.49
CA ASP A 17 1.67 -2.87 -10.58
C ASP A 17 1.35 -1.41 -10.85
N LEU A 18 1.26 -0.58 -9.81
CA LEU A 18 1.07 0.86 -9.94
C LEU A 18 2.28 1.52 -10.62
N LEU A 19 3.49 1.20 -10.17
CA LEU A 19 4.73 1.73 -10.75
C LEU A 19 4.90 1.35 -12.23
N LEU A 20 4.54 0.11 -12.56
CA LEU A 20 4.56 -0.42 -13.93
C LEU A 20 3.47 0.22 -14.79
N THR A 21 2.24 0.33 -14.28
CA THR A 21 1.09 0.89 -15.01
C THR A 21 1.33 2.35 -15.38
N PHE A 22 1.78 3.16 -14.43
CA PHE A 22 2.01 4.60 -14.66
C PHE A 22 3.43 4.93 -15.10
N GLN A 23 4.31 3.94 -15.24
CA GLN A 23 5.67 4.11 -15.74
C GLN A 23 6.42 5.16 -14.90
N VAL A 24 6.47 4.91 -13.59
CA VAL A 24 7.08 5.77 -12.57
C VAL A 24 7.98 4.97 -11.64
N ALA A 25 9.00 5.62 -11.12
CA ALA A 25 9.72 5.24 -9.91
C ALA A 25 9.34 6.23 -8.82
N LEU A 26 8.87 5.76 -7.67
CA LEU A 26 8.36 6.60 -6.58
C LEU A 26 9.02 6.23 -5.25
N VAL A 27 9.36 7.24 -4.45
CA VAL A 27 9.85 7.10 -3.08
C VAL A 27 9.16 8.11 -2.16
N GLY A 28 9.14 7.80 -0.87
CA GLY A 28 8.65 8.67 0.19
C GLY A 28 9.70 8.92 1.26
N PRO A 29 9.33 9.60 2.36
CA PRO A 29 8.01 10.20 2.59
C PRO A 29 7.83 11.45 1.72
N GLY A 30 6.58 11.82 1.40
CA GLY A 30 6.27 12.97 0.55
C GLY A 30 5.57 14.13 1.27
N ASP A 31 5.06 13.90 2.47
CA ASP A 31 4.39 14.90 3.33
C ASP A 31 5.29 16.10 3.68
N ALA A 32 6.60 15.90 3.73
CA ALA A 32 7.60 16.94 3.88
C ALA A 32 7.64 17.94 2.69
N GLY A 33 6.96 17.67 1.58
CA GLY A 33 6.92 18.50 0.38
C GLY A 33 8.13 18.28 -0.55
N PRO A 34 8.30 19.06 -1.63
CA PRO A 34 9.30 18.79 -2.66
C PRO A 34 10.75 18.86 -2.13
N TRP A 35 11.61 18.00 -2.70
CA TRP A 35 13.04 17.97 -2.44
C TRP A 35 13.73 19.22 -3.00
N ARG A 36 14.72 19.73 -2.26
CA ARG A 36 15.64 20.78 -2.70
C ARG A 36 17.04 20.51 -2.12
N PRO A 37 18.13 20.91 -2.80
CA PRO A 37 19.49 20.61 -2.34
C PRO A 37 19.85 21.14 -0.94
N GLU A 38 19.12 22.15 -0.45
CA GLU A 38 19.35 22.75 0.86
C GLU A 38 18.70 21.96 2.02
N ARG A 39 17.87 20.97 1.71
CA ARG A 39 17.16 20.15 2.70
C ARG A 39 18.00 18.94 3.14
N SER A 40 17.77 18.48 4.37
CA SER A 40 18.47 17.32 4.93
C SER A 40 17.80 16.01 4.51
N ASP A 41 18.60 14.94 4.38
CA ASP A 41 18.09 13.56 4.22
C ASP A 41 17.19 13.15 5.41
N ASP A 42 17.44 13.69 6.61
CA ASP A 42 16.66 13.38 7.82
C ASP A 42 15.21 13.88 7.73
N GLU A 43 14.92 14.90 6.92
CA GLU A 43 13.55 15.37 6.68
C GLU A 43 12.72 14.35 5.85
N PHE A 44 13.38 13.34 5.29
CA PHE A 44 12.81 12.37 4.35
C PHE A 44 13.15 10.92 4.73
N ASP A 45 13.34 10.64 6.01
CA ASP A 45 13.69 9.30 6.52
C ASP A 45 14.92 8.68 5.85
N GLY A 46 15.85 9.52 5.42
CA GLY A 46 17.15 9.15 4.88
C GLY A 46 17.35 9.51 3.39
N ALA A 47 18.36 8.89 2.80
CA ALA A 47 18.92 9.34 1.52
C ALA A 47 18.08 9.02 0.27
N ALA A 48 17.03 8.19 0.37
CA ALA A 48 16.35 7.66 -0.82
C ALA A 48 15.76 8.77 -1.72
N VAL A 49 15.15 9.79 -1.11
CA VAL A 49 14.59 10.95 -1.81
C VAL A 49 15.68 11.74 -2.53
N ARG A 50 16.77 12.08 -1.84
CA ARG A 50 17.91 12.80 -2.43
C ARG A 50 18.56 12.01 -3.56
N LEU A 51 18.78 10.71 -3.38
CA LEU A 51 19.38 9.83 -4.40
C LEU A 51 18.52 9.83 -5.67
N LEU A 52 17.20 9.65 -5.54
CA LEU A 52 16.30 9.68 -6.70
C LEU A 52 16.23 11.10 -7.31
N ALA A 53 16.13 12.14 -6.49
CA ALA A 53 15.89 13.50 -6.96
C ALA A 53 17.15 14.13 -7.59
N SER A 54 18.32 13.96 -6.98
CA SER A 54 19.54 14.70 -7.33
C SER A 54 20.62 13.86 -8.02
N GLU A 55 20.71 12.55 -7.74
CA GLU A 55 21.80 11.72 -8.29
C GLU A 55 21.39 10.88 -9.50
N ALA A 56 20.19 10.31 -9.48
CA ALA A 56 19.71 9.51 -10.60
C ALA A 56 19.47 10.41 -11.83
N GLN A 57 19.93 9.95 -13.00
CA GLN A 57 19.85 10.75 -14.23
C GLN A 57 18.99 10.07 -15.30
N VAL A 58 18.48 10.88 -16.25
CA VAL A 58 17.84 10.35 -17.47
C VAL A 58 18.82 9.43 -18.19
N GLY A 59 18.36 8.24 -18.55
CA GLY A 59 19.17 7.19 -19.17
C GLY A 59 19.87 6.25 -18.19
N ASP A 60 19.78 6.46 -16.87
CA ASP A 60 20.17 5.45 -15.89
C ASP A 60 19.17 4.29 -15.85
N VAL A 61 19.66 3.13 -15.41
CA VAL A 61 18.84 1.92 -15.25
C VAL A 61 18.31 1.82 -13.82
N VAL A 62 17.05 1.44 -13.68
CA VAL A 62 16.44 1.13 -12.39
C VAL A 62 15.95 -0.31 -12.41
N VAL A 63 16.25 -1.06 -11.36
CA VAL A 63 15.72 -2.40 -11.10
C VAL A 63 14.58 -2.28 -10.09
N LEU A 64 13.38 -2.65 -10.49
CA LEU A 64 12.25 -2.78 -9.56
C LEU A 64 12.39 -4.10 -8.81
N ARG A 65 12.53 -4.04 -7.49
CA ARG A 65 12.69 -5.22 -6.63
C ARG A 65 11.49 -5.44 -5.72
N GLU A 66 11.27 -6.71 -5.39
CA GLU A 66 10.33 -7.15 -4.36
C GLU A 66 11.08 -8.01 -3.35
N GLY A 67 10.98 -7.65 -2.06
CA GLY A 67 11.74 -8.33 -1.01
C GLY A 67 13.26 -8.24 -1.22
N THR A 68 13.96 -9.33 -0.94
CA THR A 68 15.43 -9.39 -0.80
C THR A 68 16.15 -10.09 -1.97
N ALA A 69 15.43 -10.79 -2.85
CA ALA A 69 16.04 -11.59 -3.92
C ALA A 69 15.27 -11.57 -5.24
N LYS A 70 14.11 -10.91 -5.32
CA LYS A 70 13.27 -10.90 -6.53
C LYS A 70 13.35 -9.55 -7.23
N ILE A 71 13.54 -9.59 -8.54
CA ILE A 71 13.34 -8.45 -9.44
C ILE A 71 12.02 -8.65 -10.17
N VAL A 72 11.25 -7.57 -10.29
CA VAL A 72 9.95 -7.55 -10.96
C VAL A 72 10.10 -7.04 -12.39
N SER A 73 10.92 -6.01 -12.58
CA SER A 73 11.20 -5.43 -13.90
C SER A 73 12.51 -4.64 -13.88
N ILE A 74 13.02 -4.33 -15.06
CA ILE A 74 14.16 -3.45 -15.29
C ILE A 74 13.66 -2.29 -16.17
N GLY A 75 14.01 -1.06 -15.83
CA GLY A 75 13.56 0.13 -16.54
C GLY A 75 14.64 1.17 -16.75
N LEU A 76 14.33 2.16 -17.59
CA LEU A 76 15.20 3.28 -17.93
C LEU A 76 14.57 4.59 -17.47
N ILE A 77 15.32 5.40 -16.72
CA ILE A 77 14.84 6.72 -16.29
C ILE A 77 14.63 7.61 -17.52
N ALA A 78 13.44 8.20 -17.60
CA ALA A 78 12.94 8.90 -18.77
C ALA A 78 12.57 10.37 -18.51
N SER A 79 12.70 10.84 -17.27
CA SER A 79 12.48 12.25 -16.92
C SER A 79 13.44 12.74 -15.83
N ASP A 80 13.49 14.06 -15.69
CA ASP A 80 13.97 14.73 -14.49
C ASP A 80 13.09 14.41 -13.28
N TYR A 81 13.54 14.85 -12.10
CA TYR A 81 12.79 14.73 -10.85
C TYR A 81 11.41 15.41 -10.96
N LEU A 82 10.41 14.76 -10.38
CA LEU A 82 9.03 15.23 -10.29
C LEU A 82 8.54 15.09 -8.85
N TYR A 83 7.79 16.09 -8.40
CA TYR A 83 6.93 15.97 -7.23
C TYR A 83 5.50 15.71 -7.71
N LEU A 84 4.94 14.56 -7.33
CA LEU A 84 3.74 13.97 -7.91
C LEU A 84 2.64 13.84 -6.85
N PRO A 85 1.85 14.90 -6.61
CA PRO A 85 0.84 14.93 -5.56
C PRO A 85 -0.26 13.87 -5.71
N GLN A 86 -0.47 13.32 -6.91
CA GLN A 86 -1.42 12.23 -7.14
C GLN A 86 -1.00 10.88 -6.50
N PHE A 87 0.23 10.75 -5.99
CA PHE A 87 0.73 9.55 -5.30
C PHE A 87 0.97 9.79 -3.81
N ASP A 88 0.18 10.69 -3.24
CA ASP A 88 0.15 11.00 -1.81
C ASP A 88 -0.44 9.87 -0.95
N ASP A 89 -1.19 8.93 -1.54
CA ASP A 89 -1.68 7.76 -0.83
C ASP A 89 -1.57 6.48 -1.67
N VAL A 90 -0.35 5.94 -1.77
CA VAL A 90 -0.11 4.65 -2.41
C VAL A 90 -0.21 3.56 -1.36
N ASN A 91 -1.40 2.96 -1.29
CA ASN A 91 -1.74 1.93 -0.32
C ASN A 91 -1.54 2.36 1.14
N GLY A 92 -1.50 3.65 1.48
CA GLY A 92 -1.18 4.23 2.79
C GLY A 92 0.25 4.76 2.94
N TRP A 93 0.98 4.97 1.84
CA TRP A 93 2.32 5.56 1.81
C TRP A 93 2.31 6.84 0.98
N ASP A 94 2.88 7.92 1.48
CA ASP A 94 3.13 9.15 0.72
C ASP A 94 4.34 8.96 -0.20
N LEU A 95 4.12 8.65 -1.48
CA LEU A 95 5.15 8.33 -2.48
C LEU A 95 5.25 9.39 -3.58
N GLN A 96 5.30 10.66 -3.20
CA GLN A 96 5.21 11.80 -4.14
C GLN A 96 6.54 12.14 -4.82
N HIS A 97 7.68 11.59 -4.39
CA HIS A 97 8.96 11.86 -5.04
C HIS A 97 9.21 10.86 -6.15
N GLY A 98 9.30 11.34 -7.40
CA GLY A 98 9.33 10.43 -8.52
C GLY A 98 10.15 10.84 -9.72
N ARG A 99 10.32 9.87 -10.61
CA ARG A 99 10.77 10.04 -11.99
C ARG A 99 9.93 9.16 -12.89
N ARG A 100 9.74 9.57 -14.15
CA ARG A 100 9.19 8.68 -15.18
C ARG A 100 10.23 7.62 -15.52
N VAL A 101 9.79 6.38 -15.64
CA VAL A 101 10.64 5.23 -15.97
C VAL A 101 9.95 4.42 -17.04
N ARG A 102 10.66 4.12 -18.12
CA ARG A 102 10.21 3.13 -19.10
C ARG A 102 10.57 1.75 -18.57
N TRP A 103 9.61 1.04 -18.00
CA TRP A 103 9.77 -0.33 -17.56
C TRP A 103 9.71 -1.27 -18.75
N SER A 104 10.60 -2.26 -18.75
CA SER A 104 10.58 -3.33 -19.74
C SER A 104 9.52 -4.39 -19.38
N GLY A 105 9.09 -5.15 -20.38
CA GLY A 105 8.30 -6.39 -20.19
C GLY A 105 9.15 -7.57 -19.69
N HIS A 106 10.23 -7.29 -18.95
CA HIS A 106 11.08 -8.31 -18.34
C HIS A 106 10.24 -9.19 -17.41
N ALA A 107 10.40 -10.51 -17.53
CA ALA A 107 9.69 -11.45 -16.68
C ALA A 107 10.33 -11.47 -15.28
N PRO A 108 9.54 -11.44 -14.19
CA PRO A 108 10.08 -11.48 -12.84
C PRO A 108 11.08 -12.61 -12.64
N TYR A 109 12.16 -12.32 -11.92
CA TYR A 109 13.26 -13.26 -11.70
C TYR A 109 13.69 -13.24 -10.24
N THR A 110 13.85 -14.43 -9.66
CA THR A 110 14.30 -14.62 -8.28
C THR A 110 15.70 -15.21 -8.27
N PHE A 111 16.63 -14.51 -7.64
CA PHE A 111 17.99 -14.97 -7.44
C PHE A 111 18.04 -16.02 -6.32
N ALA A 112 18.96 -16.98 -6.44
CA ALA A 112 19.18 -17.98 -5.39
C ALA A 112 19.83 -17.37 -4.14
N THR A 113 20.52 -16.25 -4.31
CA THR A 113 21.21 -15.47 -3.27
C THR A 113 20.34 -14.29 -2.84
N LEU A 114 20.47 -13.90 -1.56
CA LEU A 114 19.89 -12.65 -1.07
C LEU A 114 20.73 -11.49 -1.61
N LEU A 115 20.12 -10.65 -2.46
CA LEU A 115 20.77 -9.50 -3.07
C LEU A 115 20.64 -8.22 -2.23
N PHE A 116 19.54 -8.11 -1.48
CA PHE A 116 19.21 -6.94 -0.67
C PHE A 116 19.00 -7.34 0.79
N GLY A 117 19.43 -6.49 1.71
CA GLY A 117 19.27 -6.69 3.16
C GLY A 117 18.05 -5.94 3.71
N SER A 118 17.73 -6.18 4.99
CA SER A 118 16.65 -5.48 5.70
C SER A 118 16.88 -3.97 5.84
N ALA A 119 18.15 -3.53 5.84
CA ALA A 119 18.54 -2.13 5.88
C ALA A 119 18.73 -1.49 4.49
N THR A 120 18.40 -2.21 3.41
CA THR A 120 18.51 -1.65 2.06
C THR A 120 17.47 -0.54 1.87
N PRO A 121 17.88 0.67 1.45
CA PRO A 121 16.96 1.79 1.29
C PRO A 121 15.88 1.49 0.24
N ALA A 122 14.82 2.30 0.22
CA ALA A 122 13.78 2.22 -0.80
C ALA A 122 14.38 2.44 -2.20
N PHE A 123 15.34 3.35 -2.33
CA PHE A 123 16.08 3.62 -3.56
C PHE A 123 17.57 3.77 -3.27
N GLY A 124 18.41 3.22 -4.13
CA GLY A 124 19.87 3.21 -3.92
C GLY A 124 20.65 2.59 -5.07
N ALA A 125 21.96 2.78 -5.07
CA ALA A 125 22.84 2.23 -6.09
C ALA A 125 22.94 0.70 -5.94
N VAL A 126 22.90 -0.02 -7.06
CA VAL A 126 23.16 -1.46 -7.09
C VAL A 126 24.67 -1.69 -7.04
N THR A 127 25.13 -2.38 -6.01
CA THR A 127 26.56 -2.71 -5.81
C THR A 127 26.85 -4.20 -5.97
N GLN A 128 25.81 -5.05 -6.00
CA GLN A 128 25.93 -6.50 -6.09
C GLN A 128 26.40 -6.92 -7.49
N PRO A 129 27.59 -7.53 -7.65
CA PRO A 129 28.15 -7.84 -8.96
C PRO A 129 27.26 -8.74 -9.82
N GLU A 130 26.58 -9.71 -9.19
CA GLU A 130 25.65 -10.62 -9.86
C GLU A 130 24.47 -9.88 -10.51
N LEU A 131 23.87 -8.93 -9.80
CA LEU A 131 22.77 -8.12 -10.32
C LEU A 131 23.26 -7.14 -11.39
N VAL A 132 24.44 -6.53 -11.20
CA VAL A 132 25.05 -5.64 -12.20
C VAL A 132 25.28 -6.37 -13.52
N ASP A 133 25.85 -7.58 -13.47
CA ASP A 133 26.08 -8.40 -14.65
C ASP A 133 24.76 -8.79 -15.33
N TYR A 134 23.77 -9.23 -14.54
CA TYR A 134 22.44 -9.58 -15.03
C TYR A 134 21.79 -8.43 -15.80
N VAL A 135 21.77 -7.23 -15.21
CA VAL A 135 21.18 -6.03 -15.82
C VAL A 135 21.94 -5.64 -17.08
N ARG A 136 23.27 -5.67 -17.08
CA ARG A 136 24.08 -5.35 -18.27
C ARG A 136 23.79 -6.30 -19.42
N ARG A 137 23.67 -7.60 -19.16
CA ARG A 137 23.29 -8.59 -20.18
C ARG A 137 21.89 -8.32 -20.73
N PHE A 138 20.94 -7.99 -19.86
CA PHE A 138 19.58 -7.62 -20.27
C PHE A 138 19.57 -6.37 -21.17
N MET A 139 20.28 -5.31 -20.77
CA MET A 139 20.34 -4.05 -21.53
C MET A 139 21.00 -4.19 -22.91
N ASN A 140 21.86 -5.19 -23.09
CA ASN A 140 22.52 -5.50 -24.37
C ASN A 140 21.72 -6.51 -25.23
N SER A 141 20.53 -6.93 -24.80
CA SER A 141 19.69 -7.87 -25.56
C SER A 141 18.90 -7.17 -26.69
N ALA A 142 18.40 -7.94 -27.65
CA ALA A 142 17.85 -7.41 -28.90
C ALA A 142 16.50 -6.66 -28.80
N LEU A 143 15.83 -6.67 -27.64
CA LEU A 143 14.50 -6.08 -27.46
C LEU A 143 14.59 -4.74 -26.73
N LEU A 144 14.80 -3.66 -27.50
CA LEU A 144 14.99 -2.30 -26.97
C LEU A 144 13.82 -1.34 -27.23
N ASN A 145 12.75 -1.79 -27.90
CA ASN A 145 11.62 -0.91 -28.25
C ASN A 145 10.94 -0.27 -27.02
N TRP A 146 10.97 -0.93 -25.86
CA TRP A 146 10.44 -0.38 -24.62
C TRP A 146 11.23 0.86 -24.15
N GLN A 147 12.51 1.00 -24.50
CA GLN A 147 13.35 2.14 -24.11
C GLN A 147 12.93 3.45 -24.78
N ILE A 148 12.18 3.37 -25.87
CA ILE A 148 11.64 4.52 -26.61
C ILE A 148 10.11 4.56 -26.59
N ALA A 149 9.46 3.67 -25.83
CA ALA A 149 8.01 3.65 -25.72
C ALA A 149 7.48 4.98 -25.17
N VAL A 150 6.33 5.39 -25.69
CA VAL A 150 5.60 6.56 -25.20
C VAL A 150 5.13 6.26 -23.78
N LEU A 151 5.38 7.19 -22.87
CA LEU A 151 4.96 7.07 -21.48
C LEU A 151 3.43 7.29 -21.40
N PRO A 152 2.71 6.47 -20.61
CA PRO A 152 1.28 6.67 -20.36
C PRO A 152 1.04 7.99 -19.59
N PRO A 153 -0.19 8.52 -19.61
CA PRO A 153 -0.55 9.63 -18.74
C PRO A 153 -0.41 9.21 -17.25
N LEU A 154 -0.14 10.19 -16.40
CA LEU A 154 -0.22 10.01 -14.96
C LEU A 154 -1.70 10.01 -14.53
N PRO A 155 -2.06 9.37 -13.41
CA PRO A 155 -3.42 9.48 -12.89
C PRO A 155 -3.68 10.93 -12.46
N PRO A 156 -4.94 11.37 -12.49
CA PRO A 156 -5.31 12.68 -11.96
C PRO A 156 -5.01 12.73 -10.46
N GLU A 157 -4.75 13.93 -9.95
CA GLU A 157 -4.72 14.17 -8.52
C GLU A 157 -6.13 14.02 -7.94
N GLU A 158 -6.24 13.27 -6.86
CA GLU A 158 -7.48 13.10 -6.13
C GLU A 158 -7.41 13.89 -4.82
N PRO A 159 -8.17 14.99 -4.69
CA PRO A 159 -8.17 15.77 -3.47
C PRO A 159 -8.88 15.01 -2.34
N PRO A 160 -8.58 15.34 -1.07
CA PRO A 160 -9.40 14.92 0.05
C PRO A 160 -10.86 15.32 -0.14
N LEU A 161 -11.76 14.52 0.41
CA LEU A 161 -13.19 14.77 0.36
C LEU A 161 -13.52 16.06 1.12
N ALA A 162 -14.21 16.98 0.45
CA ALA A 162 -14.60 18.25 1.06
C ALA A 162 -15.70 18.07 2.13
N ASP A 163 -16.69 17.22 1.83
CA ASP A 163 -17.83 16.95 2.68
C ASP A 163 -17.84 15.46 3.06
N VAL A 164 -17.46 15.15 4.30
CA VAL A 164 -17.50 13.79 4.85
C VAL A 164 -18.96 13.43 5.19
N PRO A 165 -19.47 12.23 4.82
CA PRO A 165 -20.82 11.83 5.18
C PRO A 165 -21.05 11.87 6.69
N GLU A 166 -22.19 12.42 7.11
CA GLU A 166 -22.54 12.66 8.52
C GLU A 166 -22.41 11.37 9.35
N GLU A 167 -22.79 10.23 8.78
CA GLU A 167 -22.71 8.93 9.46
C GLU A 167 -21.31 8.56 9.94
N ILE A 168 -20.25 8.99 9.24
CA ILE A 168 -18.85 8.64 9.55
C ILE A 168 -17.99 9.85 9.93
N ALA A 169 -18.58 11.05 9.99
CA ALA A 169 -17.85 12.30 10.22
C ALA A 169 -17.06 12.28 11.55
N ASP A 170 -17.69 11.81 12.63
CA ASP A 170 -17.04 11.70 13.96
C ASP A 170 -15.84 10.73 13.91
N LEU A 171 -15.96 9.64 13.15
CA LEU A 171 -14.91 8.64 13.04
C LEU A 171 -13.71 9.16 12.23
N VAL A 172 -13.98 9.87 11.14
CA VAL A 172 -12.94 10.55 10.35
C VAL A 172 -12.26 11.63 11.19
N GLY A 173 -13.02 12.43 11.95
CA GLY A 173 -12.46 13.39 12.90
C GLY A 173 -11.53 12.72 13.92
N GLN A 174 -11.98 11.61 14.53
CA GLN A 174 -11.17 10.84 15.46
C GLN A 174 -9.89 10.25 14.82
N ALA A 175 -9.97 9.77 13.57
CA ALA A 175 -8.80 9.28 12.85
C ALA A 175 -7.76 10.38 12.62
N LEU A 176 -8.21 11.57 12.22
CA LEU A 176 -7.35 12.74 12.04
C LEU A 176 -6.69 13.17 13.35
N ASP A 177 -7.44 13.25 14.44
CA ASP A 177 -6.91 13.63 15.76
C ASP A 177 -5.86 12.62 16.28
N LEU A 178 -6.10 11.33 16.07
CA LEU A 178 -5.24 10.27 16.62
C LEU A 178 -4.03 9.91 15.76
N SER A 179 -4.10 10.11 14.44
CA SER A 179 -3.02 9.76 13.49
C SER A 179 -1.64 10.27 13.93
N SER A 180 -1.54 11.57 14.18
CA SER A 180 -0.31 12.25 14.61
C SER A 180 0.19 11.78 15.98
N MET A 181 -0.73 11.45 16.90
CA MET A 181 -0.38 11.02 18.25
C MET A 181 0.09 9.56 18.28
N GLN A 182 -0.53 8.68 17.51
CA GLN A 182 -0.19 7.25 17.44
C GLN A 182 1.19 7.00 16.80
N ALA A 183 1.64 7.91 15.93
CA ALA A 183 2.97 7.84 15.31
C ALA A 183 4.10 8.30 16.25
N THR A 184 3.78 8.89 17.41
CA THR A 184 4.77 9.46 18.33
C THR A 184 4.97 8.58 19.57
N PRO A 185 6.11 7.87 19.71
CA PRO A 185 6.35 6.94 20.82
C PRO A 185 6.22 7.58 22.21
N ASP A 186 6.50 8.88 22.33
CA ASP A 186 6.45 9.62 23.60
C ASP A 186 5.03 9.79 24.16
N TYR A 187 3.99 9.62 23.34
CA TYR A 187 2.59 9.79 23.77
C TYR A 187 1.99 8.49 24.32
N PHE A 188 2.03 7.40 23.56
CA PHE A 188 1.38 6.13 23.92
C PHE A 188 2.34 5.11 24.55
N GLY A 189 3.66 5.33 24.46
CA GLY A 189 4.66 4.31 24.78
C GLY A 189 4.64 3.21 23.72
N ASP A 190 3.69 2.28 23.84
CA ASP A 190 3.45 1.23 22.85
C ASP A 190 2.37 1.67 21.85
N PRO A 191 2.51 1.38 20.54
CA PRO A 191 1.45 1.61 19.57
C PRO A 191 0.18 0.82 19.92
N PRO A 192 -1.03 1.33 19.58
CA PRO A 192 -2.28 0.64 19.85
C PRO A 192 -2.30 -0.81 19.34
N ALA A 193 -2.85 -1.69 20.16
CA ALA A 193 -3.05 -3.09 19.81
C ALA A 193 -4.21 -3.29 18.82
N GLU A 194 -4.27 -4.47 18.20
CA GLU A 194 -5.28 -4.83 17.20
C GLU A 194 -6.70 -4.69 17.77
N HIS A 195 -6.92 -5.16 19.00
CA HIS A 195 -8.22 -5.08 19.67
C HIS A 195 -8.63 -3.64 20.03
N GLU A 196 -7.66 -2.73 20.25
CA GLU A 196 -7.93 -1.31 20.45
C GLU A 196 -8.44 -0.70 19.14
N MET A 197 -7.81 -1.03 18.00
CA MET A 197 -8.28 -0.56 16.69
C MET A 197 -9.66 -1.13 16.34
N VAL A 198 -9.94 -2.39 16.70
CA VAL A 198 -11.27 -2.97 16.56
C VAL A 198 -12.30 -2.19 17.38
N ALA A 199 -11.99 -1.90 18.64
CA ALA A 199 -12.90 -1.22 19.56
C ALA A 199 -13.12 0.26 19.20
N HIS A 200 -12.06 0.94 18.78
CA HIS A 200 -12.06 2.39 18.54
C HIS A 200 -12.47 2.77 17.13
N PHE A 201 -12.28 1.88 16.14
CA PHE A 201 -12.58 2.21 14.75
C PHE A 201 -13.48 1.22 14.04
N VAL A 202 -13.16 -0.08 14.08
CA VAL A 202 -13.90 -1.07 13.27
C VAL A 202 -15.35 -1.22 13.74
N VAL A 203 -15.57 -1.43 15.04
CA VAL A 203 -16.93 -1.55 15.59
C VAL A 203 -17.71 -0.25 15.43
N PRO A 204 -17.18 0.94 15.80
CA PRO A 204 -17.86 2.21 15.55
C PRO A 204 -18.22 2.44 14.08
N LEU A 205 -17.33 2.13 13.13
CA LEU A 205 -17.61 2.19 11.70
C LEU A 205 -18.82 1.32 11.35
N LEU A 206 -18.80 0.03 11.70
CA LEU A 206 -19.91 -0.87 11.39
C LEU A 206 -21.24 -0.40 11.99
N ARG A 207 -21.21 0.18 13.20
CA ARG A 207 -22.37 0.75 13.88
C ARG A 207 -22.92 1.96 13.13
N ALA A 208 -22.05 2.87 12.69
CA ALA A 208 -22.39 4.02 11.85
C ALA A 208 -23.02 3.57 10.51
N LEU A 209 -22.56 2.46 9.95
CA LEU A 209 -23.08 1.87 8.72
C LEU A 209 -24.36 1.03 8.90
N GLY A 210 -24.99 1.10 10.09
CA GLY A 210 -26.30 0.50 10.35
C GLY A 210 -26.29 -0.94 10.83
N TRP A 211 -25.12 -1.52 11.14
CA TRP A 211 -25.04 -2.86 11.71
C TRP A 211 -25.40 -2.84 13.22
N PRO A 212 -26.37 -3.65 13.66
CA PRO A 212 -26.74 -3.72 15.06
C PRO A 212 -25.75 -4.60 15.84
N PRO A 213 -25.54 -4.36 17.16
CA PRO A 213 -24.45 -4.99 17.91
C PRO A 213 -24.57 -6.52 17.97
N GLU A 214 -25.80 -7.05 18.02
CA GLU A 214 -26.03 -8.48 18.04
C GLU A 214 -25.59 -9.19 16.73
N ARG A 215 -25.41 -8.46 15.64
CA ARG A 215 -24.90 -8.96 14.35
C ARG A 215 -23.42 -8.71 14.10
N ILE A 216 -22.75 -8.05 15.04
CA ILE A 216 -21.30 -7.86 15.05
C ILE A 216 -20.75 -8.79 16.13
N ALA A 217 -19.98 -9.80 15.75
CA ALA A 217 -19.38 -10.74 16.69
C ALA A 217 -17.87 -10.51 16.71
N LEU A 218 -17.32 -10.27 17.90
CA LEU A 218 -15.88 -10.23 18.12
C LEU A 218 -15.37 -11.62 18.43
N GLU A 219 -14.19 -11.97 17.92
CA GLU A 219 -13.49 -13.24 18.19
C GLU A 219 -14.31 -14.50 17.86
N TRP A 220 -15.28 -14.41 16.94
CA TRP A 220 -16.14 -15.53 16.58
C TRP A 220 -15.34 -16.53 15.74
N HIS A 221 -15.09 -17.71 16.31
CA HIS A 221 -14.15 -18.69 15.74
C HIS A 221 -12.74 -18.14 15.48
N ARG A 222 -12.25 -17.23 16.33
CA ARG A 222 -10.92 -16.56 16.23
C ARG A 222 -10.79 -15.57 15.07
N ILE A 223 -11.91 -15.17 14.48
CA ILE A 223 -11.98 -14.05 13.55
C ILE A 223 -12.16 -12.78 14.36
N ASP A 224 -11.33 -11.76 14.14
CA ASP A 224 -11.34 -10.51 14.93
C ASP A 224 -12.75 -9.89 14.96
N VAL A 225 -13.38 -9.73 13.79
CA VAL A 225 -14.79 -9.34 13.67
C VAL A 225 -15.51 -10.13 12.58
N ALA A 226 -16.63 -10.75 12.93
CA ALA A 226 -17.55 -11.40 12.00
C ALA A 226 -18.89 -10.65 11.96
N VAL A 227 -19.36 -10.30 10.76
CA VAL A 227 -20.60 -9.54 10.55
C VAL A 227 -21.66 -10.45 9.92
N PHE A 228 -22.89 -10.44 10.44
CA PHE A 228 -23.94 -11.38 10.03
C PHE A 228 -25.16 -10.69 9.44
N HIS A 229 -25.66 -11.16 8.29
CA HIS A 229 -26.89 -10.64 7.68
C HIS A 229 -28.14 -10.90 8.54
N ARG A 230 -28.14 -11.94 9.37
CA ARG A 230 -29.23 -12.28 10.30
C ARG A 230 -28.75 -13.23 11.40
N LEU A 231 -29.57 -13.41 12.42
CA LEU A 231 -29.35 -14.39 13.48
C LEU A 231 -30.02 -15.73 13.12
N PRO A 232 -29.54 -16.87 13.66
CA PRO A 232 -28.40 -17.03 14.55
C PRO A 232 -27.05 -16.87 13.84
N ARG A 233 -25.99 -16.58 14.62
CA ARG A 233 -24.60 -16.45 14.14
C ARG A 233 -24.10 -17.81 13.68
N THR A 234 -24.15 -18.04 12.37
CA THR A 234 -23.82 -19.30 11.68
C THR A 234 -23.05 -18.96 10.40
N PRO A 235 -22.21 -19.86 9.87
CA PRO A 235 -21.47 -19.62 8.64
C PRO A 235 -22.37 -19.19 7.46
N GLU A 236 -23.56 -19.78 7.35
CA GLU A 236 -24.51 -19.48 6.28
C GLU A 236 -25.02 -18.03 6.33
N ASN A 237 -25.15 -17.48 7.55
CA ASN A 237 -25.64 -16.13 7.78
C ASN A 237 -24.52 -15.07 7.83
N LEU A 238 -23.26 -15.48 7.69
CA LEU A 238 -22.11 -14.59 7.64
C LEU A 238 -22.20 -13.69 6.40
N ALA A 239 -22.03 -12.38 6.59
CA ALA A 239 -21.99 -11.38 5.53
C ALA A 239 -20.56 -11.22 5.01
N PHE A 240 -19.66 -10.83 5.90
CA PHE A 240 -18.23 -10.67 5.64
C PHE A 240 -17.48 -10.76 6.97
N VAL A 241 -16.16 -10.83 6.87
CA VAL A 241 -15.26 -10.81 8.02
C VAL A 241 -14.34 -9.60 7.95
N VAL A 242 -13.91 -9.12 9.12
CA VAL A 242 -12.88 -8.09 9.23
C VAL A 242 -11.69 -8.68 10.00
N GLU A 243 -10.52 -8.56 9.41
CA GLU A 243 -9.23 -8.90 10.02
C GLU A 243 -8.50 -7.59 10.33
N ALA A 244 -8.27 -7.34 11.61
CA ALA A 244 -7.67 -6.11 12.11
C ALA A 244 -6.19 -6.32 12.44
N LYS A 245 -5.38 -5.28 12.20
CA LYS A 245 -3.96 -5.28 12.52
C LYS A 245 -3.55 -4.04 13.28
N ARG A 246 -2.33 -4.08 13.81
CA ARG A 246 -1.73 -2.92 14.43
C ARG A 246 -1.56 -1.81 13.39
N PRO A 247 -1.76 -0.54 13.77
CA PRO A 247 -1.54 0.61 12.91
C PRO A 247 -0.21 0.54 12.15
N HIS A 248 -0.23 0.93 10.87
CA HIS A 248 0.97 1.08 10.02
C HIS A 248 1.77 -0.20 9.73
N ARG A 249 1.31 -1.39 10.17
CA ARG A 249 1.80 -2.68 9.67
C ARG A 249 1.09 -3.00 8.36
N GLY A 250 1.82 -3.48 7.34
CA GLY A 250 1.22 -3.81 6.04
C GLY A 250 0.06 -4.80 6.18
N VAL A 251 -1.16 -4.33 5.94
CA VAL A 251 -2.42 -5.04 6.20
C VAL A 251 -2.57 -6.36 5.43
N GLU A 252 -2.04 -6.43 4.21
CA GLU A 252 -2.35 -7.48 3.24
C GLU A 252 -1.79 -8.89 3.57
N SER A 253 -0.84 -9.01 4.51
CA SER A 253 -0.28 -10.31 4.94
C SER A 253 -1.29 -11.24 5.62
N HIS A 254 -2.45 -10.72 6.00
CA HIS A 254 -3.46 -11.42 6.78
C HIS A 254 -4.74 -11.73 6.00
N LEU A 255 -4.80 -11.37 4.72
CA LEU A 255 -5.83 -11.90 3.83
C LEU A 255 -5.83 -13.43 3.85
N GLN A 256 -4.65 -14.06 3.84
CA GLN A 256 -4.55 -15.51 3.91
C GLN A 256 -5.12 -16.07 5.21
N GLN A 257 -4.85 -15.41 6.34
CA GLN A 257 -5.39 -15.81 7.65
C GLN A 257 -6.93 -15.77 7.67
N ALA A 258 -7.53 -14.67 7.20
CA ALA A 258 -8.98 -14.55 7.09
C ALA A 258 -9.58 -15.62 6.17
N ARG A 259 -8.92 -15.90 5.04
CA ARG A 259 -9.33 -16.96 4.10
C ARG A 259 -9.24 -18.35 4.72
N ASP A 260 -8.22 -18.64 5.51
CA ASP A 260 -8.06 -19.92 6.19
C ASP A 260 -9.19 -20.15 7.20
N TYR A 261 -9.62 -19.11 7.92
CA TYR A 261 -10.79 -19.17 8.80
C TYR A 261 -12.08 -19.46 8.02
N LEU A 262 -12.33 -18.73 6.93
CA LEU A 262 -13.51 -18.94 6.09
C LEU A 262 -13.55 -20.36 5.49
N HIS A 263 -12.40 -20.84 5.01
CA HIS A 263 -12.25 -22.21 4.51
C HIS A 263 -12.53 -23.26 5.60
N ALA A 264 -12.03 -23.06 6.82
CA ALA A 264 -12.31 -23.95 7.94
C ALA A 264 -13.81 -23.98 8.32
N LEU A 265 -14.53 -22.89 8.05
CA LEU A 265 -15.98 -22.79 8.22
C LEU A 265 -16.78 -23.32 7.02
N GLY A 266 -16.11 -23.70 5.93
CA GLY A 266 -16.75 -24.21 4.71
C GLY A 266 -17.52 -23.16 3.92
N VAL A 267 -17.19 -21.88 4.08
CA VAL A 267 -17.85 -20.76 3.39
C VAL A 267 -16.86 -19.87 2.66
N GLU A 268 -17.35 -19.14 1.69
CA GLU A 268 -16.60 -18.12 0.96
C GLU A 268 -17.33 -16.78 1.10
N ARG A 269 -16.65 -15.77 1.65
CA ARG A 269 -17.22 -14.45 1.98
C ARG A 269 -16.17 -13.38 1.81
N ASP A 270 -16.63 -12.15 1.61
CA ASP A 270 -15.73 -11.02 1.47
C ASP A 270 -14.93 -10.79 2.76
N VAL A 271 -13.74 -10.25 2.57
CA VAL A 271 -12.78 -9.96 3.64
C VAL A 271 -12.46 -8.48 3.61
N VAL A 272 -12.63 -7.82 4.74
CA VAL A 272 -12.07 -6.48 4.97
C VAL A 272 -10.79 -6.65 5.79
N VAL A 273 -9.70 -6.10 5.32
CA VAL A 273 -8.47 -6.02 6.12
C VAL A 273 -8.22 -4.57 6.48
N THR A 274 -7.87 -4.33 7.74
CA THR A 274 -7.76 -2.98 8.28
C THR A 274 -6.72 -2.85 9.37
N ASP A 275 -6.15 -1.65 9.51
CA ASP A 275 -5.37 -1.25 10.68
C ASP A 275 -6.16 -0.31 11.61
N GLY A 276 -7.48 -0.19 11.38
CA GLY A 276 -8.39 0.75 12.04
C GLY A 276 -8.56 2.09 11.31
N LEU A 277 -7.51 2.56 10.64
CA LEU A 277 -7.51 3.85 9.92
C LEU A 277 -7.68 3.64 8.41
N ARG A 278 -7.08 2.58 7.89
CA ARG A 278 -7.11 2.18 6.49
C ARG A 278 -7.88 0.88 6.35
N TYR A 279 -8.66 0.77 5.30
CA TYR A 279 -9.54 -0.36 5.04
C TYR A 279 -9.37 -0.80 3.59
N ARG A 280 -9.27 -2.10 3.38
CA ARG A 280 -9.26 -2.70 2.04
C ARG A 280 -10.22 -3.86 1.97
N LEU A 281 -11.08 -3.86 0.97
CA LEU A 281 -12.03 -4.94 0.71
C LEU A 281 -11.46 -5.89 -0.35
N TYR A 282 -11.64 -7.18 -0.11
CA TYR A 282 -11.37 -8.27 -1.03
C TYR A 282 -12.65 -9.07 -1.21
N ALA A 283 -13.18 -9.15 -2.43
CA ALA A 283 -14.40 -9.90 -2.67
C ALA A 283 -14.12 -11.36 -3.02
N ALA A 284 -14.92 -12.24 -2.43
CA ALA A 284 -14.85 -13.67 -2.65
C ALA A 284 -15.08 -14.04 -4.12
N ASP A 285 -16.11 -13.46 -4.74
CA ASP A 285 -16.50 -13.75 -6.13
C ASP A 285 -15.46 -13.29 -7.17
N GLN A 286 -14.53 -12.44 -6.78
CA GLN A 286 -13.39 -11.98 -7.59
C GLN A 286 -12.06 -12.61 -7.15
N GLN A 287 -12.09 -13.79 -6.54
CA GLN A 287 -10.89 -14.52 -6.10
C GLN A 287 -10.02 -13.70 -5.13
N TYR A 288 -10.64 -12.82 -4.33
CA TYR A 288 -9.99 -11.94 -3.37
C TYR A 288 -8.95 -11.01 -4.03
N VAL A 289 -9.24 -10.47 -5.20
CA VAL A 289 -8.53 -9.30 -5.73
C VAL A 289 -8.94 -8.06 -4.91
N PRO A 290 -8.00 -7.14 -4.57
CA PRO A 290 -8.36 -5.87 -3.94
C PRO A 290 -9.40 -5.11 -4.76
N MET A 291 -10.53 -4.76 -4.14
CA MET A 291 -11.64 -4.08 -4.82
C MET A 291 -11.70 -2.60 -4.53
N VAL A 292 -11.72 -2.23 -3.24
CA VAL A 292 -11.88 -0.84 -2.79
C VAL A 292 -11.00 -0.58 -1.59
N TYR A 293 -10.57 0.67 -1.47
CA TYR A 293 -9.66 1.15 -0.43
C TYR A 293 -10.19 2.45 0.16
N ALA A 294 -10.15 2.58 1.48
CA ALA A 294 -10.41 3.82 2.17
C ALA A 294 -9.30 4.10 3.19
N ASN A 295 -8.92 5.36 3.29
CA ASN A 295 -8.03 5.88 4.31
C ASN A 295 -8.78 6.96 5.08
N LEU A 296 -9.13 6.72 6.34
CA LEU A 296 -9.88 7.70 7.14
C LEU A 296 -9.04 8.94 7.48
N GLU A 297 -7.72 8.84 7.51
CA GLU A 297 -6.80 9.97 7.73
C GLU A 297 -6.72 10.88 6.50
N ARG A 298 -7.15 10.38 5.34
CA ARG A 298 -7.16 11.11 4.08
C ARG A 298 -8.28 10.60 3.19
N LEU A 299 -9.52 10.75 3.65
CA LEU A 299 -10.66 10.19 2.96
C LEU A 299 -10.82 10.87 1.58
N LYS A 300 -10.87 10.06 0.53
CA LYS A 300 -11.06 10.48 -0.86
C LYS A 300 -12.32 9.85 -1.43
N GLN A 301 -12.77 10.33 -2.59
CA GLN A 301 -13.98 9.85 -3.25
C GLN A 301 -14.06 8.31 -3.41
N PRO A 302 -13.00 7.60 -3.83
CA PRO A 302 -13.05 6.13 -3.93
C PRO A 302 -13.27 5.42 -2.58
N GLY A 303 -12.89 6.07 -1.46
CA GLY A 303 -13.16 5.55 -0.13
C GLY A 303 -14.65 5.45 0.19
N LEU A 304 -15.49 6.27 -0.44
CA LEU A 304 -16.94 6.20 -0.27
C LEU A 304 -17.54 4.93 -0.90
N ASP A 305 -16.90 4.35 -1.92
CA ASP A 305 -17.36 3.08 -2.51
C ASP A 305 -17.24 1.93 -1.50
N LEU A 306 -16.20 1.93 -0.65
CA LEU A 306 -16.08 1.00 0.47
C LEU A 306 -17.20 1.23 1.48
N ILE A 307 -17.45 2.48 1.85
CA ILE A 307 -18.48 2.84 2.83
C ILE A 307 -19.85 2.35 2.35
N GLU A 308 -20.22 2.63 1.10
CA GLU A 308 -21.46 2.16 0.48
C GLU A 308 -21.51 0.64 0.34
N TYR A 309 -20.39 -0.02 0.07
CA TYR A 309 -20.32 -1.48 0.03
C TYR A 309 -20.65 -2.12 1.39
N LEU A 310 -20.06 -1.57 2.45
CA LEU A 310 -20.18 -2.10 3.81
C LEU A 310 -21.50 -1.72 4.50
N LYS A 311 -22.25 -0.74 3.97
CA LYS A 311 -23.58 -0.38 4.48
C LYS A 311 -24.50 -1.59 4.52
N ARG A 312 -25.26 -1.70 5.62
CA ARG A 312 -26.28 -2.73 5.74
C ARG A 312 -27.36 -2.50 4.68
N ARG A 313 -27.51 -3.48 3.79
CA ARG A 313 -28.65 -3.60 2.87
C ARG A 313 -29.85 -4.27 3.52
#